data_AF-A0A3D2LA42-F1
#
_entry.id   AF-A0A3D2LA42-F1
#
_cell.length_a   1.000
_cell.length_b   1.000
_cell.length_c   1.000
_cell.angle_alpha   90.00
_cell.angle_beta   90.00
_cell.angle_gamma   90.00
#
_symmetry.space_group_name_H-M   'P 1'
#
loop_
_entity.id
_entity.type
_entity.pdbx_description
1 polymer ?
#
loop_
_entity_poly.entity_id
_entity_poly.type
_entity_poly.pdbx_seq_one_letter_code
_entity_poly.pdbx_strand_id
1 'polypeptide(L)' 'MTEDLERKTTPWMTGGLDWEGVAAALASLLVGLLLSWVWDPLFWVGFAGMIAALMAARWAKRTAPDLASGIVAPC' A
#
# COMPACT_ATOMS: atom_id res chain seq x y z
N MET A 1 27.18 -15.23 -0.51
CA MET A 1 26.39 -15.63 0.68
C MET A 1 25.37 -14.57 1.12
N THR A 2 25.37 -13.37 0.52
CA THR A 2 24.38 -12.31 0.85
C THR A 2 23.21 -12.28 -0.14
N GLU A 3 23.45 -12.66 -1.40
CA GLU A 3 22.42 -12.62 -2.47
C GLU A 3 21.27 -13.63 -2.29
N ASP A 4 21.52 -14.74 -1.57
CA ASP A 4 20.52 -15.77 -1.30
C ASP A 4 19.52 -15.38 -0.20
N LEU A 5 19.89 -14.45 0.71
CA LEU A 5 19.01 -13.95 1.77
C LEU A 5 17.96 -12.98 1.22
N GLU A 6 18.32 -12.18 0.22
CA GLU A 6 17.41 -11.25 -0.44
C GLU A 6 16.34 -12.00 -1.24
N ARG A 7 16.73 -13.12 -1.87
CA ARG A 7 15.81 -14.00 -2.63
C ARG A 7 14.84 -14.79 -1.76
N LYS A 8 15.20 -15.04 -0.50
CA LYS A 8 14.38 -15.77 0.49
C LYS A 8 13.59 -14.84 1.41
N THR A 9 13.74 -13.53 1.26
CA THR A 9 12.87 -12.56 1.90
C THR A 9 11.52 -12.68 1.23
N THR A 10 10.59 -13.16 2.02
CA THR A 10 9.28 -13.59 1.60
C THR A 10 8.55 -12.49 0.82
N PRO A 11 7.81 -12.79 -0.26
CA PRO A 11 7.21 -11.76 -1.12
C PRO A 11 6.19 -10.87 -0.41
N TRP A 12 5.78 -11.23 0.81
CA TRP A 12 4.96 -10.43 1.71
C TRP A 12 5.76 -9.44 2.60
N MET A 13 7.08 -9.39 2.51
CA MET A 13 7.94 -8.38 3.15
C MET A 13 8.51 -7.36 2.16
N THR A 14 8.65 -7.73 0.88
CA THR A 14 9.21 -6.86 -0.18
C THR A 14 8.16 -6.08 -0.98
N GLY A 15 6.87 -6.39 -0.81
CA GLY A 15 5.80 -5.60 -1.42
C GLY A 15 5.62 -4.27 -0.68
N GLY A 16 6.08 -3.18 -1.29
CA GLY A 16 5.85 -1.83 -0.78
C GLY A 16 4.37 -1.49 -0.67
N LEU A 17 4.05 -0.56 0.22
CA LEU A 17 2.74 0.08 0.30
C LEU A 17 2.61 1.02 -0.90
N ASP A 18 1.54 0.88 -1.70
CA ASP A 18 1.28 1.84 -2.76
C ASP A 18 1.02 3.24 -2.15
N TRP A 19 1.60 4.27 -2.76
CA TRP A 19 1.54 5.64 -2.26
C TRP A 19 0.12 6.21 -2.25
N GLU A 20 -0.73 5.80 -3.20
CA GLU A 20 -2.14 6.18 -3.23
C GLU A 20 -2.88 5.60 -2.03
N GLY A 21 -2.52 4.38 -1.64
CA GLY A 21 -3.04 3.71 -0.46
C GLY A 21 -2.56 4.32 0.86
N VAL A 22 -1.32 4.80 0.92
CA VAL A 22 -0.79 5.58 2.05
C VAL A 22 -1.55 6.91 2.18
N ALA A 23 -1.81 7.59 1.04
CA ALA A 23 -2.60 8.82 1.02
C ALA A 23 -4.04 8.58 1.49
N ALA A 24 -4.68 7.49 1.04
CA ALA A 24 -6.02 7.11 1.46
C ALA A 24 -6.09 6.77 2.97
N ALA A 25 -5.04 6.13 3.51
CA ALA A 25 -4.93 5.85 4.94
C ALA A 25 -4.83 7.15 5.76
N LEU A 26 -3.97 8.09 5.34
CA LEU A 26 -3.84 9.40 5.99
C LEU A 26 -5.13 10.22 5.91
N ALA A 27 -5.83 10.21 4.77
CA ALA A 27 -7.12 10.87 4.62
C ALA A 27 -8.16 10.28 5.58
N SER A 28 -8.21 8.95 5.70
CA SER A 28 -9.13 8.25 6.61
C SER A 28 -8.84 8.57 8.08
N LEU A 29 -7.55 8.67 8.44
CA LEU A 29 -7.12 9.10 9.78
C LEU A 29 -7.58 10.54 10.05
N LEU A 30 -7.36 11.46 9.11
CA LEU A 30 -7.75 12.86 9.25
C LEU A 30 -9.27 13.03 9.41
N VAL A 31 -10.05 12.26 8.64
CA VAL A 31 -11.51 12.18 8.80
C VAL A 31 -11.88 11.63 10.17
N GLY A 32 -11.20 10.58 10.64
CA GLY A 32 -11.38 10.04 11.99
C GLY A 32 -11.17 11.09 13.08
N LEU A 33 -10.06 11.83 13.02
CA LEU A 33 -9.76 12.90 13.97
C LEU A 33 -10.81 14.03 13.94
N LEU A 34 -11.29 14.38 12.75
CA LEU A 34 -12.33 15.41 12.61
C LEU A 34 -13.67 14.95 13.20
N LEU A 35 -14.02 13.68 13.03
CA LEU A 35 -15.24 13.11 13.59
C LEU A 35 -15.17 12.93 15.12
N SER A 36 -13.99 12.62 15.67
CA SER A 36 -13.75 12.56 17.13
C SER A 36 -14.14 13.84 17.85
N TRP A 37 -14.00 14.99 17.18
CA TRP A 37 -14.36 16.28 17.74
C TRP A 37 -15.86 16.41 18.03
N VAL A 38 -16.70 15.72 17.25
CA VAL A 38 -18.16 15.69 17.43
C VAL A 38 -18.53 14.63 18.47
N TRP A 39 -17.95 13.43 18.33
CA TRP A 39 -18.23 12.31 19.21
C TRP A 39 -17.05 11.34 19.18
N ASP A 40 -16.37 11.21 20.32
CA ASP A 40 -15.17 10.37 20.49
C ASP A 40 -15.23 8.98 19.81
N PRO A 41 -16.32 8.18 19.93
CA PRO A 41 -16.37 6.87 19.29
C PRO A 41 -16.40 6.90 17.76
N LEU A 42 -16.71 8.02 17.10
CA LEU A 42 -16.62 8.10 15.64
C LEU A 42 -15.17 8.04 15.14
N PHE A 43 -14.18 8.29 16.00
CA PHE A 43 -12.77 8.07 15.68
C PHE A 43 -12.55 6.69 15.06
N TRP A 44 -13.20 5.68 15.65
CA TRP A 44 -13.06 4.28 15.25
C TRP A 44 -13.48 4.01 13.82
N VAL A 45 -14.41 4.81 13.26
CA VAL A 45 -14.84 4.69 11.87
C VAL A 45 -13.71 5.12 10.92
N GLY A 46 -13.08 6.27 11.20
CA GLY A 46 -11.92 6.73 10.41
C GLY A 46 -10.70 5.84 10.60
N PHE A 47 -10.49 5.34 11.83
CA PHE A 47 -9.42 4.40 12.13
C PHE A 47 -9.59 3.05 11.42
N ALA A 48 -10.80 2.51 11.39
CA ALA A 48 -11.12 1.32 10.60
C ALA A 48 -10.90 1.56 9.09
N GLY A 49 -11.29 2.73 8.60
CA GLY A 49 -10.99 3.17 7.22
C GLY A 49 -9.50 3.21 6.91
N MET A 50 -8.69 3.73 7.84
CA MET A 50 -7.22 3.75 7.72
C MET A 50 -6.65 2.33 7.60
N ILE A 51 -7.06 1.41 8.48
CA ILE A 51 -6.61 0.02 8.45
C ILE A 51 -7.02 -0.66 7.13
N ALA A 52 -8.26 -0.46 6.69
CA ALA A 52 -8.75 -0.99 5.43
C ALA A 52 -7.96 -0.46 4.23
N ALA A 53 -7.63 0.84 4.22
CA ALA A 53 -6.82 1.46 3.18
C ALA A 53 -5.40 0.88 3.14
N LEU A 54 -4.75 0.70 4.29
CA LEU A 54 -3.42 0.10 4.36
C LEU A 54 -3.42 -1.37 3.91
N MET A 55 -4.44 -2.14 4.27
CA MET A 55 -4.60 -3.49 3.74
C MET A 55 -4.80 -3.45 2.23
N ALA A 56 -5.73 -2.64 1.70
CA ALA A 56 -5.96 -2.54 0.26
C ALA A 56 -4.67 -2.16 -0.51
N ALA A 57 -3.93 -1.19 0.03
CA ALA A 57 -2.66 -0.72 -0.51
C ALA A 57 -1.55 -1.78 -0.51
N ARG A 58 -1.57 -2.71 0.45
CA ARG A 58 -0.64 -3.84 0.53
C ARG A 58 -0.89 -4.87 -0.59
N TRP A 59 -2.14 -5.04 -1.00
CA TRP A 59 -2.58 -6.02 -1.99
C TRP A 59 -2.72 -5.44 -3.41
N ALA A 60 -2.62 -4.13 -3.57
CA ALA A 60 -2.59 -3.45 -4.86
C ALA A 60 -1.30 -3.83 -5.62
N LYS A 61 -1.36 -4.95 -6.33
CA LYS A 61 -0.27 -5.41 -7.19
C LYS A 61 -0.26 -4.54 -8.44
N ARG A 62 0.72 -3.65 -8.58
CA ARG A 62 1.02 -3.04 -9.87
C ARG A 62 1.40 -4.16 -10.83
N THR A 63 0.55 -4.46 -11.80
CA THR A 63 0.95 -5.17 -13.01
C THR A 63 2.02 -4.30 -13.67
N ALA A 64 3.29 -4.69 -13.52
CA ALA A 64 4.36 -4.07 -14.29
C ALA A 64 4.00 -4.21 -15.78
N PRO A 65 4.09 -3.15 -16.59
CA PRO A 65 3.85 -3.28 -18.02
C PRO A 65 4.83 -4.29 -18.60
N ASP A 66 4.29 -5.34 -19.24
CA ASP A 66 5.00 -6.36 -20.03
C ASP A 66 5.54 -5.74 -21.34
N LEU A 67 6.33 -4.67 -21.24
CA LEU A 67 6.77 -3.87 -22.40
C LEU A 67 8.25 -3.46 -22.32
N ALA A 68 9.08 -4.29 -21.70
CA ALA A 68 10.55 -4.12 -21.75
C ALA A 68 11.30 -5.40 -22.14
N SER A 69 10.61 -6.40 -22.72
CA SER A 69 11.24 -7.57 -23.36
C SER A 69 10.84 -7.74 -24.83
N GLY A 70 10.05 -6.81 -25.38
CA GLY A 70 9.58 -6.85 -26.78
C GLY A 70 10.30 -5.90 -27.75
N ILE A 71 11.18 -5.00 -27.27
CA ILE A 71 12.02 -4.16 -28.13
C ILE A 71 13.40 -4.80 -28.23
N VAL A 72 13.46 -5.95 -28.91
CA VAL A 72 14.70 -6.38 -29.55
C VAL A 72 14.77 -5.57 -30.84
N ALA A 73 15.54 -4.49 -30.84
CA ALA A 73 15.98 -3.89 -32.09
C ALA A 73 16.87 -4.93 -32.79
N PRO A 74 16.56 -5.36 -34.02
CA PRO A 74 17.46 -6.22 -34.77
C PRO A 74 18.67 -5.36 -35.17
N CYS A 75 19.84 -5.69 -34.64
CA CYS A 75 21.12 -5.37 -35.24
C CYS A 75 21.92 -6.65 -35.44
#